data_AF-A0AAN7SKE1-F1
#
_entry.id   AF-A0AAN7SKE1-F1
#
_cell.length_a   1.000
_cell.length_b   1.000
_cell.length_c   1.000
_cell.angle_alpha   90.00
_cell.angle_beta   90.00
_cell.angle_gamma   90.00
#
_symmetry.space_group_name_H-M   'P 1'
#
loop_
_entity.id
_entity.type
_entity.pdbx_description
1 polymer ?
#
loop_
_entity_poly.entity_id
_entity_poly.type
_entity_poly.pdbx_seq_one_letter_code
_entity_poly.pdbx_strand_id
1 'polypeptide(L)' 'MSQAVTPTERLTLTLRYLATGDSYKSLMYLFRIPANTISTIIPEVCQAIYDVLKDEYLKCSTVSQTSSNNSTFVTFKN' A
#
# COMPACT_ATOMS: atom_id res chain seq x y z
N MET A 1 11.82 -14.86 27.85
CA MET A 1 12.28 -13.90 26.81
C MET A 1 11.22 -13.89 25.73
N SER A 2 10.38 -12.86 25.68
CA SER A 2 9.31 -12.74 24.69
C SER A 2 9.93 -12.47 23.33
N GLN A 3 9.84 -13.46 22.44
CA GLN A 3 10.35 -13.38 21.07
C GLN A 3 9.52 -12.34 20.33
N ALA A 4 10.03 -11.12 20.27
CA ALA A 4 9.43 -10.06 19.47
C ALA A 4 9.40 -10.54 18.03
N VAL A 5 8.23 -10.46 17.39
CA VAL A 5 8.10 -10.78 15.97
C VAL A 5 9.10 -9.92 15.22
N THR A 6 10.09 -10.54 14.59
CA THR A 6 11.15 -9.80 13.92
C THR A 6 10.56 -9.01 12.76
N PRO A 7 11.12 -7.83 12.41
CA PRO A 7 10.65 -7.04 11.28
C PRO A 7 10.62 -7.86 9.97
N THR A 8 11.54 -8.81 9.82
CA THR A 8 11.58 -9.77 8.70
C THR A 8 10.39 -10.72 8.68
N GLU A 9 9.98 -11.27 9.82
CA GLU A 9 8.80 -12.13 9.92
C GLU A 9 7.52 -11.36 9.60
N ARG A 10 7.41 -10.12 10.09
CA ARG A 10 6.28 -9.23 9.79
C ARG A 10 6.15 -8.96 8.29
N LEU A 11 7.27 -8.66 7.63
CA LEU A 11 7.32 -8.43 6.18
C LEU A 11 6.95 -9.71 5.40
N THR A 12 7.53 -10.84 5.78
CA THR A 12 7.29 -12.14 5.14
C THR A 12 5.83 -12.56 5.25
N LEU A 13 5.21 -12.33 6.42
CA LEU A 13 3.81 -12.60 6.66
C LEU A 13 2.92 -11.77 5.74
N THR A 14 3.17 -10.46 5.64
CA THR A 14 2.40 -9.57 4.78
C THR A 14 2.57 -9.91 3.30
N LEU A 15 3.79 -10.22 2.85
CA LEU A 15 4.03 -10.66 1.47
C LEU A 15 3.31 -11.98 1.15
N ARG A 16 3.30 -12.93 2.09
CA ARG A 16 2.53 -14.16 1.93
C ARG A 16 1.03 -13.87 1.83
N TYR A 17 0.51 -13.01 2.70
CA TYR A 17 -0.89 -12.59 2.67
C TYR A 17 -1.26 -11.95 1.33
N LEU A 18 -0.42 -11.05 0.79
CA LEU A 18 -0.64 -10.42 -0.51
C LEU A 18 -0.52 -11.40 -1.68
N ALA A 19 0.41 -12.36 -1.62
CA ALA A 19 0.62 -13.33 -2.68
C ALA A 19 -0.45 -14.42 -2.73
N THR A 20 -0.96 -14.85 -1.57
CA THR A 20 -1.93 -15.97 -1.48
C THR A 20 -3.37 -15.50 -1.29
N GLY A 21 -3.61 -14.31 -0.72
CA GLY A 21 -4.95 -13.82 -0.42
C GLY A 21 -5.66 -14.58 0.69
N ASP A 22 -4.91 -15.31 1.53
CA ASP A 22 -5.44 -16.15 2.60
C ASP A 22 -6.10 -15.36 3.73
N SER A 23 -7.06 -15.96 4.43
CA SER A 23 -7.66 -15.35 5.62
C SER A 23 -6.69 -15.28 6.81
N TYR A 24 -6.86 -14.31 7.71
CA TYR A 24 -6.00 -14.14 8.91
C TYR A 24 -5.95 -15.37 9.82
N LYS A 25 -7.01 -16.18 9.85
CA LYS A 25 -7.02 -17.46 10.58
C LYS A 25 -6.03 -18.46 10.00
N SER A 26 -5.95 -18.55 8.66
CA SER A 26 -5.00 -19.43 7.97
C SER A 26 -3.56 -19.00 8.28
N LEU A 27 -3.26 -17.71 8.17
CA LEU A 27 -1.95 -17.17 8.51
C LEU A 27 -1.59 -17.35 9.99
N MET A 28 -2.55 -17.27 10.90
CA MET A 28 -2.33 -17.54 12.33
C MET A 28 -1.82 -18.96 12.56
N TYR A 29 -2.38 -19.96 11.86
CA TYR A 29 -1.91 -21.34 11.99
C TYR A 29 -0.52 -21.55 11.37
N LEU A 30 -0.22 -20.87 10.27
CA LEU A 30 1.07 -20.98 9.56
C LEU A 30 2.21 -20.31 10.33
N PHE A 31 2.01 -19.06 10.76
CA PHE A 31 3.06 -18.25 11.39
C PHE A 31 3.06 -18.36 12.91
N ARG A 32 2.07 -19.05 13.51
CA ARG A 32 1.89 -19.17 14.97
C ARG A 32 1.75 -17.81 15.69
N ILE A 33 1.30 -16.79 14.94
CA ILE A 33 1.02 -15.45 15.45
C ILE A 33 -0.50 -15.31 15.61
N PRO A 34 -1.00 -14.82 16.74
CA PRO A 34 -2.44 -14.71 16.93
C PRO A 34 -3.05 -13.68 15.97
N ALA A 35 -4.28 -13.96 15.51
CA ALA A 35 -4.93 -13.19 14.45
C ALA A 35 -5.13 -11.70 14.81
N ASN A 36 -5.24 -11.37 16.09
CA ASN A 36 -5.30 -9.99 16.57
C ASN A 36 -4.02 -9.21 16.21
N THR A 37 -2.85 -9.80 16.42
CA THR A 37 -1.55 -9.20 16.10
C THR A 37 -1.35 -9.13 14.59
N ILE A 38 -1.81 -10.13 13.84
CA ILE A 38 -1.76 -10.09 12.37
C ILE A 38 -2.58 -8.91 11.83
N SER A 39 -3.76 -8.68 12.40
CA SER A 39 -4.64 -7.57 12.01
C SER A 39 -4.01 -6.19 12.23
N THR A 40 -3.07 -6.05 13.17
CA THR A 40 -2.33 -4.79 13.37
C THR A 40 -1.05 -4.73 12.53
N ILE A 41 -0.38 -5.87 12.34
CA ILE A 41 0.86 -5.95 11.55
C ILE A 41 0.63 -5.66 10.07
N ILE A 42 -0.39 -6.25 9.45
CA ILE A 42 -0.63 -6.13 8.01
C ILE A 42 -0.78 -4.68 7.56
N PRO A 43 -1.67 -3.85 8.15
CA PRO A 43 -1.80 -2.44 7.73
C PRO A 43 -0.52 -1.63 7.99
N GLU A 44 0.20 -1.88 9.10
CA GLU A 44 1.47 -1.20 9.37
C GLU A 44 2.53 -1.52 8.30
N VAL A 45 2.66 -2.79 7.92
CA VAL A 45 3.63 -3.20 6.90
C VAL A 45 3.20 -2.72 5.51
N CYS A 46 1.91 -2.78 5.18
CA CYS A 46 1.38 -2.22 3.93
C CYS A 46 1.62 -0.71 3.82
N GLN A 47 1.48 0.04 4.92
CA GLN A 47 1.82 1.47 4.96
C GLN A 47 3.31 1.69 4.73
N ALA A 48 4.18 0.94 5.41
CA ALA A 48 5.62 1.05 5.20
C ALA A 48 6.02 0.74 3.74
N ILE A 49 5.43 -0.29 3.15
CA ILE A 49 5.60 -0.62 1.72
C ILE A 49 5.12 0.54 0.85
N TYR A 50 3.92 1.05 1.11
CA TYR A 50 3.37 2.18 0.37
C TYR A 50 4.26 3.43 0.46
N ASP A 51 4.79 3.74 1.64
CA ASP A 51 5.64 4.92 1.85
C ASP A 51 6.96 4.86 1.08
N VAL A 52 7.51 3.66 0.88
CA VAL A 52 8.73 3.44 0.09
C VAL A 52 8.43 3.44 -1.41
N LEU A 53 7.38 2.72 -1.83
CA LEU A 53 7.05 2.58 -3.26
C LEU A 53 6.32 3.79 -3.84
N LYS A 54 5.68 4.64 -3.02
CA LYS A 54 4.90 5.77 -3.53
C LYS A 54 5.73 6.78 -4.30
N ASP A 55 6.98 7.01 -3.88
CA ASP A 55 7.83 8.01 -4.52
C ASP A 55 8.34 7.54 -5.88
N GLU A 56 8.59 6.23 -6.03
CA GLU A 56 9.16 5.62 -7.23
C GLU A 56 8.08 5.17 -8.23
N TYR A 57 6.96 4.61 -7.75
CA TYR A 57 5.94 3.99 -8.60
C TYR A 57 4.59 4.72 -8.62
N LEU A 58 4.25 5.48 -7.58
CA LEU A 58 3.03 6.30 -7.55
C LEU A 58 3.28 7.76 -7.95
N LYS A 59 4.47 8.07 -8.49
CA LYS A 59 4.72 9.34 -9.18
C LYS A 59 3.93 9.36 -10.48
N CYS A 60 2.62 9.56 -10.34
CA CYS A 60 1.78 10.01 -11.43
C CYS A 60 2.37 11.36 -11.82
N SER A 61 3.06 11.39 -12.96
CA SER A 61 3.23 12.63 -13.70
C SER A 61 1.82 13.13 -14.02
N THR A 62 1.24 13.91 -13.10
CA THR A 62 0.19 14.85 -13.44
C THR A 62 0.76 15.68 -14.56
N VAL A 63 0.31 15.39 -15.78
CA VAL A 63 0.69 16.13 -16.96
C VAL A 63 0.46 17.61 -16.65
N SER A 64 1.50 18.40 -16.83
CA SER A 64 1.43 19.85 -16.81
C SER A 64 0.48 20.28 -17.92
N GLN A 65 -0.74 20.68 -17.58
CA GLN A 65 -1.49 21.72 -18.30
C GLN A 65 -2.04 22.66 -17.24
N THR A 66 -1.17 23.50 -16.68
CA THR A 66 -1.07 24.93 -17.03
C THR A 66 -2.34 25.69 -16.68
N SER A 67 -2.28 26.49 -15.62
CA SER A 67 -3.02 27.74 -15.54
C SER A 67 -2.80 28.52 -16.85
N SER A 68 -3.81 28.52 -17.72
CA SER A 68 -3.96 29.52 -18.78
C SER A 68 -5.34 30.15 -18.59
N ASN A 69 -5.38 31.08 -17.64
CA ASN A 69 -6.47 32.03 -17.49
C ASN A 69 -6.18 33.26 -18.37
N ASN A 70 -6.29 33.11 -19.69
CA ASN A 70 -6.60 34.23 -20.57
C ASN A 70 -6.96 33.79 -22.01
N SER A 71 -8.11 34.33 -22.42
CA SER A 71 -8.48 34.65 -23.80
C SER A 71 -8.83 33.53 -24.77
N THR A 72 -10.10 33.59 -25.16
CA THR A 72 -10.64 33.43 -26.53
C THR A 72 -11.58 32.24 -26.71
N PHE A 73 -12.74 32.30 -26.05
CA PHE A 73 -13.96 31.65 -26.54
C PHE A 73 -14.45 32.47 -27.74
N VAL A 74 -13.88 32.24 -28.92
CA VAL A 74 -14.48 32.70 -30.17
C VAL A 74 -14.76 31.50 -31.07
N THR A 75 -16.01 31.48 -31.51
CA THR A 75 -16.46 30.93 -32.79
C THR A 75 -16.50 29.41 -32.90
N PHE A 76 -17.67 28.81 -32.64
CA PHE A 76 -18.31 27.86 -33.57
C PHE A 76 -19.78 27.65 -33.17
N LYS A 77 -20.65 28.50 -33.72
CA LYS A 77 -22.08 28.21 -33.89
C LYS A 77 -22.54 28.94 -35.15
N ASN A 78 -22.19 28.36 -36.30
CA ASN A 78 -22.90 28.54 -37.56
C ASN A 78 -23.74 27.29 -37.77
#